data_AF-A0A3R6NE14-F1
#
_entry.id   AF-A0A3R6NE14-F1
#
_cell.length_a   1.000
_cell.length_b   1.000
_cell.length_c   1.000
_cell.angle_alpha   90.00
_cell.angle_beta   90.00
_cell.angle_gamma   90.00
#
_symmetry.space_group_name_H-M   'P 1'
#
loop_
_entity.id
_entity.type
_entity.pdbx_description
1 polymer ?
#
loop_
_entity_poly.entity_id
_entity_poly.type
_entity_poly.pdbx_seq_one_letter_code
_entity_poly.pdbx_strand_id
1 'polypeptide(L)'
;MHDDVYQLYLEEIAAIRPMDAEEETQLLTRFKDGDTTVRSRLMEGYLPFLAEIAKTYENQGLPVGDLVQEANVALIMAVDQYQEGDLKEQVKNLAEEMIKAALEEQGIEVKVEEEMLARVNVLKEVSKRMAEELGREATVTELAEKMKMTEDEIKDIMKLTLDAMSVSPDAEV
;
A
#
# COMPACT_ATOMS: atom_id res chain seq x y z
N MET A 1 -8.19 6.75 12.20
CA MET A 1 -8.70 5.45 11.68
C MET A 1 -7.57 4.46 11.41
N HIS A 2 -6.62 4.69 10.49
CA HIS A 2 -5.51 3.73 10.26
C HIS A 2 -4.59 3.58 11.49
N ASP A 3 -4.26 4.69 12.17
CA ASP A 3 -3.44 4.66 13.39
C ASP A 3 -4.13 3.94 14.57
N ASP A 4 -5.45 4.04 14.68
CA ASP A 4 -6.23 3.37 15.74
C ASP A 4 -6.21 1.84 15.59
N VAL A 5 -6.24 1.36 14.35
CA VAL A 5 -6.18 -0.07 14.02
C VAL A 5 -4.78 -0.62 14.26
N TYR A 6 -3.74 0.14 13.88
CA TYR A 6 -2.36 -0.26 14.15
C TYR A 6 -2.06 -0.29 15.66
N GLN A 7 -2.59 0.66 16.42
CA GLN A 7 -2.42 0.68 17.87
C GLN A 7 -3.09 -0.54 18.53
N LEU A 8 -4.30 -0.93 18.09
CA LEU A 8 -4.95 -2.16 18.53
C LEU A 8 -4.10 -3.39 18.23
N TYR A 9 -3.53 -3.47 17.03
CA TYR A 9 -2.62 -4.55 16.66
C TYR A 9 -1.39 -4.62 17.59
N LEU A 10 -0.78 -3.47 17.92
CA LEU A 10 0.35 -3.42 18.85
C LEU A 10 -0.02 -3.91 20.25
N GLU A 11 -1.22 -3.60 20.72
CA GLU A 11 -1.74 -4.10 22.01
C GLU A 11 -1.95 -5.61 21.99
N GLU A 12 -2.50 -6.15 20.90
CA GLU A 12 -2.69 -7.59 20.72
C GLU A 12 -1.36 -8.34 20.70
N ILE A 13 -0.37 -7.88 19.93
CA ILE A 13 0.94 -8.55 19.89
C ILE A 13 1.71 -8.41 21.20
N ALA A 14 1.52 -7.30 21.94
CA ALA A 14 2.15 -7.11 23.24
C ALA A 14 1.60 -8.07 24.31
N ALA A 15 0.36 -8.55 24.13
CA ALA A 15 -0.24 -9.57 24.99
C ALA A 15 0.25 -10.99 24.69
N ILE A 16 0.90 -11.23 23.56
CA ILE A 16 1.44 -12.54 23.18
C ILE A 16 2.65 -12.86 24.06
N ARG A 17 2.70 -14.10 24.59
CA ARG A 17 3.86 -14.58 25.33
C ARG A 17 5.10 -14.55 24.42
N PRO A 18 6.21 -13.90 24.82
CA PRO A 18 7.45 -13.93 24.04
C PRO A 18 7.90 -15.37 23.76
N MET A 19 8.33 -15.60 22.53
CA MET A 19 8.97 -16.85 22.12
C MET A 19 10.46 -16.74 22.40
N ASP A 20 10.99 -17.62 23.25
CA ASP A 20 12.43 -17.71 23.48
C ASP A 20 13.10 -18.61 22.44
N ALA A 21 14.44 -18.58 22.39
CA ALA A 21 15.21 -19.33 21.40
C ALA A 21 15.09 -20.86 21.55
N GLU A 22 14.84 -21.36 22.77
CA GLU A 22 14.65 -22.78 23.01
C GLU A 22 13.30 -23.24 22.45
N GLU A 23 12.24 -22.49 22.75
CA GLU A 23 10.91 -22.69 22.21
C GLU A 23 10.92 -22.61 20.67
N GLU A 24 11.55 -21.58 20.09
CA GLU A 24 11.68 -21.44 18.63
C GLU A 24 12.28 -22.70 18.00
N THR A 25 13.38 -23.20 18.56
CA THR A 25 14.04 -24.42 18.09
C THR A 25 13.12 -25.64 18.16
N GLN A 26 12.37 -25.78 19.27
CA GLN A 26 11.42 -26.87 19.45
C GLN A 26 10.24 -26.80 18.46
N LEU A 27 9.68 -25.61 18.25
CA LEU A 27 8.58 -25.39 17.31
C LEU A 27 9.02 -25.66 15.88
N LEU A 28 10.19 -25.16 15.46
CA LEU A 28 10.75 -25.40 14.13
C LEU A 28 11.01 -26.89 13.87
N THR A 29 11.53 -27.61 14.86
CA THR A 29 11.76 -29.05 14.74
C THR A 29 10.45 -29.80 14.51
N ARG A 30 9.43 -29.55 15.35
CA ARG A 30 8.11 -30.15 15.21
C ARG A 30 7.43 -29.79 13.88
N PHE A 31 7.57 -28.53 13.47
CA PHE A 31 7.03 -28.05 12.19
C PHE A 31 7.64 -28.83 11.01
N LYS A 32 8.97 -29.04 11.01
CA LYS A 32 9.67 -29.85 10.01
C LYS A 32 9.25 -31.33 10.03
N ASP A 33 8.94 -31.86 11.21
CA ASP A 33 8.43 -33.22 11.37
C ASP A 33 6.96 -33.37 10.89
N GLY A 34 6.34 -32.29 10.40
CA GLY A 34 4.99 -32.28 9.83
C GLY A 34 3.88 -31.95 10.84
N ASP A 35 4.22 -31.55 12.07
CA ASP A 35 3.25 -31.12 13.07
C ASP A 35 2.74 -29.71 12.75
N THR A 36 1.63 -29.62 12.04
CA THR A 36 1.01 -28.34 11.65
C THR A 36 0.41 -27.58 12.83
N THR A 37 0.23 -28.21 14.01
CA THR A 37 -0.39 -27.57 15.17
C THR A 37 0.50 -26.47 15.77
N VAL A 38 1.81 -26.51 15.51
CA VAL A 38 2.77 -25.51 16.00
C VAL A 38 2.81 -24.24 15.16
N ARG A 39 2.20 -24.25 13.96
CA ARG A 39 2.28 -23.15 13.00
C ARG A 39 1.77 -21.83 13.60
N SER A 40 0.61 -21.83 14.25
CA SER A 40 0.04 -20.62 14.85
C SER A 40 1.00 -20.01 15.86
N ARG A 41 1.52 -20.84 16.77
CA ARG A 41 2.44 -20.40 17.82
C ARG A 41 3.76 -19.88 17.24
N LEU A 42 4.27 -20.54 16.20
CA LEU A 42 5.48 -20.11 15.50
C LEU A 42 5.26 -18.73 14.86
N MET A 43 4.15 -18.53 14.13
CA MET A 43 3.81 -17.24 13.52
C MET A 43 3.65 -16.14 14.57
N GLU A 44 2.89 -16.39 15.64
CA GLU A 44 2.71 -15.47 16.77
C GLU A 44 4.05 -15.01 17.38
N GLY A 45 5.03 -15.91 17.45
CA GLY A 45 6.37 -15.62 17.96
C GLY A 45 7.16 -14.62 17.10
N TYR A 46 6.86 -14.51 15.80
CA TYR A 46 7.52 -13.58 14.88
C TYR A 46 6.79 -12.24 14.71
N LEU A 47 5.52 -12.10 15.15
CA LEU A 47 4.76 -10.86 14.96
C LEU A 47 5.45 -9.61 15.55
N PRO A 48 6.05 -9.65 16.77
CA PRO A 48 6.78 -8.49 17.28
C PRO A 48 8.00 -8.13 16.43
N PHE A 49 8.70 -9.13 15.91
CA PHE A 49 9.86 -8.93 15.02
C PHE A 49 9.46 -8.27 13.70
N LEU A 50 8.31 -8.64 13.13
CA LEU A 50 7.78 -7.98 11.93
C LEU A 50 7.38 -6.53 12.18
N ALA A 51 6.75 -6.24 13.34
CA ALA A 51 6.42 -4.87 13.73
C ALA A 51 7.68 -4.00 13.85
N GLU A 52 8.77 -4.56 14.39
CA GLU A 52 10.08 -3.88 14.43
C GLU A 52 10.64 -3.60 13.03
N ILE A 53 10.57 -4.57 12.11
CA ILE A 53 11.00 -4.39 10.71
C ILE A 53 10.18 -3.28 10.05
N ALA A 54 8.86 -3.37 10.07
CA ALA A 54 7.97 -2.42 9.42
C ALA A 54 8.19 -0.98 9.92
N LYS A 55 8.45 -0.83 11.22
CA LYS A 55 8.76 0.48 11.82
C LYS A 55 10.00 1.14 11.23
N THR A 56 10.98 0.39 10.71
CA THR A 56 12.15 0.97 10.04
C THR A 56 11.80 1.65 8.70
N TYR A 57 10.62 1.35 8.14
CA TYR A 57 10.11 1.92 6.90
C TYR A 57 9.01 2.99 7.13
N GLU A 58 8.76 3.36 8.39
CA GLU A 58 7.80 4.42 8.74
C GLU A 58 8.17 5.76 8.07
N ASN A 59 7.15 6.56 7.73
CA ASN A 59 7.28 7.86 7.05
C ASN A 59 7.85 7.81 5.62
N GLN A 60 7.82 6.66 4.94
CA GLN A 60 8.30 6.53 3.55
C GLN A 60 7.20 6.55 2.49
N GLY A 61 5.96 6.89 2.86
CA GLY A 61 4.85 7.05 1.91
C GLY A 61 3.71 6.04 2.10
N LEU A 62 3.85 5.07 2.99
CA LEU A 62 2.78 4.17 3.43
C LEU A 62 2.55 4.27 4.95
N PRO A 63 1.29 4.18 5.43
CA PRO A 63 0.99 4.00 6.85
C PRO A 63 1.68 2.76 7.44
N VAL A 64 2.11 2.83 8.69
CA VAL A 64 2.81 1.71 9.35
C VAL A 64 1.94 0.45 9.44
N GLY A 65 0.63 0.63 9.59
CA GLY A 65 -0.32 -0.48 9.54
C GLY A 65 -0.20 -1.29 8.25
N ASP A 66 -0.08 -0.62 7.10
CA ASP A 66 0.02 -1.27 5.79
C ASP A 66 1.39 -1.94 5.61
N LEU A 67 2.46 -1.29 6.07
CA LEU A 67 3.82 -1.88 6.09
C LEU A 67 3.86 -3.19 6.92
N VAL A 68 3.15 -3.22 8.05
CA VAL A 68 3.04 -4.41 8.89
C VAL A 68 2.20 -5.50 8.23
N GLN A 69 1.16 -5.16 7.47
CA GLN A 69 0.40 -6.15 6.72
C GLN A 69 1.27 -6.85 5.68
N GLU A 70 2.07 -6.10 4.91
CA GLU A 70 3.01 -6.69 3.94
C GLU A 70 4.04 -7.61 4.61
N ALA A 71 4.57 -7.19 5.76
CA ALA A 71 5.46 -8.02 6.57
C ALA A 71 4.78 -9.30 7.09
N ASN A 72 3.50 -9.23 7.48
CA ASN A 72 2.73 -10.39 7.94
C ASN A 72 2.48 -11.39 6.80
N VAL A 73 2.18 -10.92 5.59
CA VAL A 73 2.08 -11.76 4.39
C VAL A 73 3.41 -12.46 4.12
N ALA A 74 4.53 -11.74 4.22
CA ALA A 74 5.86 -12.31 4.05
C ALA A 74 6.16 -13.43 5.07
N LEU A 75 5.73 -13.30 6.32
CA LEU A 75 5.89 -14.37 7.32
C LEU A 75 5.07 -15.61 6.97
N ILE A 76 3.83 -15.44 6.52
CA ILE A 76 3.01 -16.58 6.09
C ILE A 76 3.71 -17.33 4.96
N MET A 77 4.21 -16.59 3.96
CA MET A 77 4.94 -17.16 2.82
C MET A 77 6.25 -17.84 3.26
N ALA A 78 7.02 -17.21 4.15
CA ALA A 78 8.27 -17.75 4.67
C ALA A 78 8.03 -19.06 5.42
N VAL A 79 7.00 -19.11 6.27
CA VAL A 79 6.62 -20.33 7.02
C VAL A 79 6.12 -21.43 6.08
N ASP A 80 5.35 -21.09 5.04
CA ASP A 80 4.87 -22.05 4.04
C ASP A 80 6.01 -22.66 3.21
N GLN A 81 7.03 -21.86 2.89
CA GLN A 81 8.15 -22.27 2.05
C GLN A 81 9.34 -22.79 2.86
N TYR A 82 9.27 -22.74 4.19
CA TYR A 82 10.39 -23.09 5.05
C TYR A 82 10.78 -24.57 4.91
N GLN A 83 12.05 -24.81 4.64
CA GLN A 83 12.65 -26.15 4.56
C GLN A 83 13.81 -26.27 5.55
N GLU A 84 14.78 -25.37 5.46
CA GLU A 84 16.01 -25.40 6.23
C GLU A 84 16.59 -24.00 6.45
N GLY A 85 17.68 -23.92 7.23
CA GLY A 85 18.33 -22.65 7.56
C GLY A 85 17.63 -21.85 8.67
N ASP A 86 18.07 -20.60 8.81
CA ASP A 86 17.54 -19.64 9.75
C ASP A 86 16.22 -19.07 9.22
N LEU A 87 15.09 -19.42 9.86
CA LEU A 87 13.78 -18.91 9.45
C LEU A 87 13.67 -17.41 9.71
N LYS A 88 14.28 -16.89 10.77
CA LYS A 88 14.21 -15.47 11.12
C LYS A 88 14.88 -14.61 10.05
N GLU A 89 16.00 -15.06 9.51
CA GLU A 89 16.67 -14.42 8.36
C GLU A 89 15.80 -14.46 7.10
N GLN A 90 15.17 -15.60 6.80
CA GLN A 90 14.27 -15.74 5.65
C GLN A 90 13.05 -14.83 5.75
N VAL A 91 12.39 -14.80 6.92
CA VAL A 91 11.27 -13.91 7.23
C VAL A 91 11.68 -12.46 7.06
N LYS A 92 12.86 -12.08 7.57
CA LYS A 92 13.38 -10.71 7.43
C LYS A 92 13.54 -10.31 5.97
N ASN A 93 14.22 -11.14 5.18
CA ASN A 93 14.50 -10.84 3.78
C ASN A 93 13.21 -10.69 2.97
N LEU A 94 12.26 -11.61 3.15
CA LEU A 94 10.96 -11.54 2.47
C LEU A 94 10.13 -10.34 2.93
N ALA A 95 10.13 -10.01 4.23
CA ALA A 95 9.41 -8.85 4.73
C ALA A 95 9.98 -7.54 4.17
N GLU A 96 11.31 -7.40 4.14
CA GLU A 96 11.94 -6.23 3.52
C GLU A 96 11.67 -6.13 2.02
N GLU A 97 11.62 -7.26 1.31
CA GLU A 97 11.30 -7.31 -0.12
C GLU A 97 9.85 -6.86 -0.39
N MET A 98 8.88 -7.44 0.32
CA MET A 98 7.46 -7.11 0.18
C MET A 98 7.17 -5.65 0.54
N ILE A 99 7.73 -5.16 1.65
CA ILE A 99 7.59 -3.75 2.04
C ILE A 99 8.15 -2.80 0.96
N LYS A 100 9.34 -3.09 0.42
CA LYS A 100 9.96 -2.25 -0.62
C LYS A 100 9.12 -2.25 -1.90
N ALA A 101 8.57 -3.40 -2.28
CA ALA A 101 7.69 -3.51 -3.44
C ALA A 101 6.40 -2.68 -3.26
N ALA A 102 5.76 -2.77 -2.10
CA ALA A 102 4.56 -1.97 -1.79
C ALA A 102 4.84 -0.45 -1.81
N LEU A 103 5.99 -0.03 -1.26
CA LEU A 103 6.42 1.37 -1.30
C LEU A 103 6.66 1.86 -2.74
N GLU A 104 7.24 1.02 -3.59
CA GLU A 104 7.45 1.33 -5.01
C GLU A 104 6.12 1.44 -5.75
N GLU A 105 5.19 0.51 -5.52
CA GLU A 105 3.85 0.52 -6.11
C GLU A 105 3.08 1.79 -5.71
N GLN A 106 3.06 2.13 -4.42
CA GLN A 106 2.44 3.38 -3.94
C GLN A 106 3.13 4.61 -4.55
N GLY A 107 4.45 4.59 -4.66
CA GLY A 107 5.21 5.67 -5.30
C GLY A 107 4.93 5.83 -6.79
N ILE A 108 4.57 4.75 -7.49
CA ILE A 108 4.10 4.78 -8.87
C ILE A 108 2.68 5.36 -8.93
N GLU A 109 1.78 4.90 -8.06
CA GLU A 109 0.40 5.37 -7.99
C GLU A 109 0.33 6.89 -7.77
N VAL A 110 1.04 7.41 -6.75
CA VAL A 110 1.08 8.86 -6.46
C VAL A 110 1.58 9.68 -7.65
N LYS A 111 2.60 9.20 -8.38
CA LYS A 111 3.10 9.89 -9.58
C LYS A 111 2.06 9.94 -10.69
N VAL A 112 1.32 8.84 -10.88
CA VAL A 112 0.22 8.80 -11.87
C VAL A 112 -0.88 9.78 -11.45
N GLU A 113 -1.24 9.82 -10.17
CA GLU A 113 -2.22 10.79 -9.65
C GLU A 113 -1.76 12.24 -9.87
N GLU A 114 -0.51 12.58 -9.55
CA GLU A 114 0.07 13.92 -9.79
C GLU A 114 0.03 14.30 -11.28
N GLU A 115 0.41 13.38 -12.18
CA GLU A 115 0.35 13.62 -13.62
C GLU A 115 -1.10 13.85 -14.07
N MET A 116 -2.05 13.06 -13.56
CA MET A 116 -3.47 13.21 -13.89
C MET A 116 -4.03 14.54 -13.38
N LEU A 117 -3.68 14.98 -12.17
CA LEU A 117 -4.07 16.28 -11.65
C LEU A 117 -3.50 17.43 -12.50
N ALA A 118 -2.24 17.32 -12.94
CA ALA A 118 -1.65 18.30 -13.85
C ALA A 118 -2.42 18.36 -15.17
N ARG A 119 -2.79 17.21 -15.76
CA ARG A 119 -3.60 17.13 -16.98
C ARG A 119 -4.99 17.74 -16.80
N VAL A 120 -5.65 17.52 -15.66
CA VAL A 120 -6.95 18.16 -15.30
C VAL A 120 -6.83 19.69 -15.33
N ASN A 121 -5.79 20.24 -14.71
CA ASN A 121 -5.59 21.70 -14.66
C ASN A 121 -5.36 22.30 -16.05
N VAL A 122 -4.55 21.64 -16.88
CA VAL A 122 -4.34 22.06 -18.27
C VAL A 122 -5.64 21.99 -19.06
N LEU A 123 -6.43 20.93 -18.92
CA LEU A 123 -7.73 20.79 -19.60
C LEU A 123 -8.68 21.93 -19.21
N LYS A 124 -8.78 22.28 -17.92
CA LYS A 124 -9.61 23.40 -17.45
C LYS A 124 -9.19 24.73 -18.08
N GLU A 125 -7.88 25.01 -18.14
CA GLU A 125 -7.37 26.23 -18.77
C GLU A 125 -7.67 26.29 -20.27
N VAL A 126 -7.40 25.20 -20.99
CA VAL A 126 -7.62 25.12 -22.44
C VAL A 126 -9.10 25.25 -22.76
N SER A 127 -9.97 24.54 -22.03
CA SER A 127 -11.41 24.63 -22.19
C SER A 127 -11.93 26.04 -21.97
N LYS A 128 -11.47 26.73 -20.91
CA LYS A 128 -11.83 28.13 -20.65
C LYS A 128 -11.41 29.06 -21.79
N ARG A 129 -10.16 28.98 -22.24
CA ARG A 129 -9.65 29.83 -23.35
C ARG A 129 -10.45 29.57 -24.63
N MET A 130 -10.70 28.31 -24.97
CA MET A 130 -11.48 27.96 -26.16
C MET A 130 -12.92 28.43 -26.04
N ALA A 131 -13.52 28.40 -24.83
CA ALA A 131 -14.86 28.91 -24.63
C ALA A 131 -14.97 30.43 -24.86
N GLU A 132 -13.96 31.18 -24.42
CA GLU A 132 -13.84 32.61 -24.68
C GLU A 132 -13.63 32.90 -26.18
N GLU A 133 -12.78 32.14 -26.86
CA GLU A 133 -12.49 32.29 -28.30
C GLU A 133 -13.69 31.92 -29.19
N LEU A 134 -14.41 30.85 -28.85
CA LEU A 134 -15.54 30.32 -29.64
C LEU A 134 -16.88 30.95 -29.29
N GLY A 135 -16.98 31.62 -28.13
CA GLY A 135 -18.24 32.13 -27.58
C GLY A 135 -19.22 31.04 -27.13
N ARG A 136 -18.76 29.79 -26.99
CA ARG A 136 -19.49 28.61 -26.51
C ARG A 136 -18.51 27.60 -25.92
N GLU A 137 -18.99 26.66 -25.13
CA GLU A 137 -18.15 25.56 -24.63
C GLU A 137 -17.51 24.76 -25.78
N ALA A 138 -16.25 24.36 -25.57
CA ALA A 138 -15.51 23.51 -26.50
C ALA A 138 -16.01 22.08 -26.42
N THR A 139 -16.10 21.42 -27.58
CA THR A 139 -16.46 20.00 -27.66
C THR A 139 -15.27 19.11 -27.30
N VAL A 140 -15.54 17.85 -26.94
CA VAL A 140 -14.48 16.85 -26.62
C VAL A 140 -13.50 16.69 -27.78
N THR A 141 -13.99 16.63 -29.02
CA THR A 141 -13.14 16.55 -30.23
C THR A 141 -12.24 17.77 -30.38
N GLU A 142 -12.76 18.99 -30.19
CA GLU A 142 -11.99 20.23 -30.29
C GLU A 142 -10.90 20.31 -29.20
N LEU A 143 -11.21 19.85 -27.99
CA LEU A 143 -10.25 19.76 -26.88
C LEU A 143 -9.15 18.72 -27.16
N ALA A 144 -9.54 17.55 -27.66
CA ALA A 144 -8.63 16.46 -28.02
C ALA A 144 -7.62 16.92 -29.09
N GLU A 145 -8.09 17.58 -30.14
CA GLU A 145 -7.23 18.16 -31.18
C GLU A 145 -6.28 19.23 -30.62
N LYS A 146 -6.79 20.14 -29.76
CA LYS A 146 -5.99 21.22 -29.18
C LYS A 146 -4.91 20.70 -28.22
N MET A 147 -5.23 19.69 -27.42
CA MET A 147 -4.34 19.09 -26.42
C MET A 147 -3.46 17.97 -26.99
N LYS A 148 -3.69 17.56 -28.25
CA LYS A 148 -3.03 16.42 -28.90
C LYS A 148 -3.20 15.11 -28.13
N MET A 149 -4.42 14.90 -27.65
CA MET A 149 -4.84 13.70 -26.92
C MET A 149 -5.97 13.04 -27.67
N THR A 150 -6.27 11.79 -27.33
CA THR A 150 -7.46 11.11 -27.84
C THR A 150 -8.72 11.64 -27.16
N GLU A 151 -9.87 11.53 -27.81
CA GLU A 151 -11.16 11.90 -27.19
C GLU A 151 -11.44 11.08 -25.92
N ASP A 152 -10.98 9.83 -25.87
CA ASP A 152 -11.18 8.95 -24.73
C ASP A 152 -10.33 9.40 -23.54
N GLU A 153 -9.07 9.79 -23.75
CA GLU A 153 -8.25 10.40 -22.70
C GLU A 153 -8.87 11.70 -22.15
N ILE A 154 -9.47 12.53 -23.03
CA ILE A 154 -10.18 13.75 -22.59
C ILE A 154 -11.39 13.38 -21.73
N LYS A 155 -12.20 12.40 -22.15
CA LYS A 155 -13.37 11.91 -21.38
C LYS A 155 -12.95 11.38 -20.01
N ASP A 156 -11.85 10.64 -19.93
CA ASP A 156 -11.34 10.09 -18.67
C ASP A 156 -10.93 11.21 -17.71
N ILE A 157 -10.20 12.22 -18.20
CA ILE A 157 -9.83 13.41 -17.40
C ILE A 157 -11.08 14.20 -16.94
N MET A 158 -12.07 14.36 -17.82
CA MET A 158 -13.32 15.04 -17.48
C MET A 158 -14.11 14.27 -16.40
N LYS A 159 -14.14 12.94 -16.48
CA LYS A 159 -14.80 12.08 -15.49
C LYS A 159 -14.15 12.21 -14.11
N LEU A 160 -12.82 12.17 -14.05
CA LEU A 160 -12.09 12.40 -12.80
C LEU A 160 -12.37 13.78 -12.19
N THR A 161 -12.51 14.79 -13.04
CA THR A 161 -12.87 16.16 -12.60
C THR A 161 -14.26 16.20 -11.96
N LEU A 162 -15.22 15.49 -12.54
CA LEU A 162 -16.59 15.38 -12.01
C LEU A 162 -16.63 14.59 -10.70
N ASP A 163 -15.92 13.47 -10.64
CA ASP A 163 -15.81 12.66 -9.43
C ASP A 163 -15.20 13.49 -8.28
N ALA A 164 -14.11 14.23 -8.54
CA ALA A 164 -13.49 15.14 -7.58
C ALA A 164 -14.41 16.29 -7.10
N MET A 165 -15.29 16.80 -7.96
CA MET A 165 -16.28 17.82 -7.57
C MET A 165 -17.45 17.21 -6.78
N SER A 166 -17.82 15.97 -7.08
CA SER A 166 -18.87 15.23 -6.38
C SER A 166 -18.44 14.78 -4.98
N VAL A 167 -17.13 14.53 -4.80
CA VAL A 167 -16.48 14.26 -3.52
C VAL A 167 -15.91 15.58 -2.98
N SER A 168 -16.76 16.57 -2.74
CA SER A 168 -16.35 17.76 -1.97
C SER A 168 -16.27 17.39 -0.48
N PRO A 169 -15.11 17.48 0.19
CA PRO A 169 -15.01 17.39 1.64
C PRO A 169 -15.07 18.82 2.20
N ASP A 170 -16.27 19.29 2.56
CA ASP A 170 -16.40 20.36 3.54
C ASP A 170 -17.01 19.76 4.80
N ALA A 171 -16.17 19.46 5.80
CA ALA A 171 -16.47 19.69 7.22
C ALA A 171 -15.29 19.31 8.12
N GLU A 172 -14.20 20.07 8.08
CA GLU A 172 -13.45 20.37 9.31
C GLU A 172 -13.21 21.88 9.38
N VAL A 173 -14.00 22.52 10.25
CA VAL A 173 -13.76 23.83 10.86
C VAL A 173 -13.54 23.59 12.34
#